data_AF-A0A358DAH5-F1
#
_entry.id   AF-A0A358DAH5-F1
#
_cell.length_a   1.000
_cell.length_b   1.000
_cell.length_c   1.000
_cell.angle_alpha   90.00
_cell.angle_beta   90.00
_cell.angle_gamma   90.00
#
_symmetry.space_group_name_H-M   'P 1'
#
loop_
_entity.id
_entity.type
_entity.pdbx_description
1 polymer ?
#
loop_
_entity_poly.entity_id
_entity_poly.type
_entity_poly.pdbx_seq_one_letter_code
_entity_poly.pdbx_strand_id
1 'polypeptide(L)'
;AATEAAMRGEVDFAASLRTRVAALTGVPLEAFERVLARVEPTLGASEFIAGVHERGGVVGVVSGGFHEVLDHVAPRLGVDRWRANRLAASDDTLSGTVEGEIVDAEGKAATLREWAGSLGLALAQTIAVGDGANDLRMMATAGLGVAFNAKPAVRERANVVVDPVDLREILPLLPR
;
A
#
# COMPACT_ATOMS: atom_id res chain seq x y z
N ALA A 1 29.41 14.36 0.66
CA ALA A 1 29.34 12.96 1.10
C ALA A 1 28.10 12.68 1.98
N ALA A 2 26.93 13.16 1.56
CA ALA A 2 25.64 12.70 2.04
C ALA A 2 24.74 12.60 0.81
N THR A 3 23.84 11.62 0.78
CA THR A 3 22.73 11.51 -0.17
C THR A 3 23.03 11.10 -1.63
N GLU A 4 23.77 10.01 -1.87
CA GLU A 4 23.79 9.40 -3.23
C GLU A 4 23.25 7.97 -3.32
N ALA A 5 23.09 7.24 -2.21
CA ALA A 5 22.57 5.87 -2.27
C ALA A 5 21.12 5.73 -1.77
N ALA A 6 20.69 6.53 -0.80
CA ALA A 6 19.33 6.46 -0.23
C ALA A 6 18.27 7.11 -1.14
N MET A 7 18.65 8.07 -1.99
CA MET A 7 17.72 8.83 -2.85
C MET A 7 17.30 8.10 -4.13
N ARG A 8 17.97 7.01 -4.54
CA ARG A 8 17.67 6.34 -5.82
C ARG A 8 16.33 5.59 -5.85
N GLY A 9 15.74 5.25 -4.70
CA GLY A 9 14.42 4.60 -4.65
C GLY A 9 13.26 5.58 -4.43
N GLU A 10 13.44 6.56 -3.55
CA GLU A 10 12.34 7.44 -3.09
C GLU A 10 12.14 8.64 -4.01
N VAL A 11 13.22 9.32 -4.39
CA VAL A 11 13.16 10.45 -5.33
C VAL A 11 12.75 9.95 -6.71
N ASP A 12 13.19 8.76 -7.08
CA ASP A 12 12.76 8.10 -8.31
C ASP A 12 11.26 7.76 -8.26
N PHE A 13 10.73 7.26 -7.14
CA PHE A 13 9.30 6.97 -7.02
C PHE A 13 8.44 8.23 -7.18
N ALA A 14 8.72 9.30 -6.43
CA ALA A 14 7.93 10.51 -6.48
C ALA A 14 8.02 11.20 -7.86
N ALA A 15 9.21 11.24 -8.47
CA ALA A 15 9.40 11.77 -9.81
C ALA A 15 8.68 10.91 -10.86
N SER A 16 8.84 9.58 -10.80
CA SER A 16 8.16 8.62 -11.68
C SER A 16 6.64 8.73 -11.56
N LEU A 17 6.11 8.88 -10.35
CA LEU A 17 4.68 9.08 -10.12
C LEU A 17 4.20 10.36 -10.78
N ARG A 18 4.86 11.49 -10.54
CA ARG A 18 4.48 12.78 -11.15
C ARG A 18 4.49 12.70 -12.68
N THR A 19 5.50 12.06 -13.28
CA THR A 19 5.56 11.86 -14.74
C THR A 19 4.39 11.03 -15.26
N ARG A 20 4.05 9.91 -14.57
CA ARG A 20 2.92 9.07 -14.97
C ARG A 20 1.58 9.79 -14.79
N VAL A 21 1.43 10.59 -13.74
CA VAL A 21 0.22 11.35 -13.47
C VAL A 21 0.04 12.51 -14.44
N ALA A 22 1.12 13.20 -14.84
CA ALA A 22 1.07 14.24 -15.87
C ALA A 22 0.51 13.73 -17.20
N ALA A 23 0.80 12.47 -17.57
CA ALA A 23 0.25 11.83 -18.75
C ALA A 23 -1.27 11.57 -18.69
N LEU A 24 -1.90 11.75 -17.53
CA LEU A 24 -3.35 11.59 -17.33
C LEU A 24 -4.12 12.91 -17.49
N THR A 25 -3.45 14.03 -17.81
CA THR A 25 -4.12 15.33 -18.00
C THR A 25 -5.25 15.24 -19.02
N GLY A 26 -6.44 15.73 -18.67
CA GLY A 26 -7.62 15.75 -19.53
C GLY A 26 -8.37 14.42 -19.61
N VAL A 27 -7.94 13.37 -18.91
CA VAL A 27 -8.71 12.12 -18.81
C VAL A 27 -10.00 12.37 -18.03
N PRO A 28 -11.19 12.00 -18.55
CA PRO A 28 -12.46 12.19 -17.84
C PRO A 28 -12.54 11.37 -16.55
N LEU A 29 -13.13 11.94 -15.49
CA LEU A 29 -13.29 11.25 -14.20
C LEU A 29 -14.14 9.97 -14.30
N GLU A 30 -15.11 9.92 -15.22
CA GLU A 30 -15.89 8.70 -15.52
C GLU A 30 -15.02 7.51 -15.96
N ALA A 31 -13.77 7.74 -16.39
CA ALA A 31 -12.85 6.65 -16.73
C ALA A 31 -12.58 5.72 -15.54
N PHE A 32 -12.72 6.20 -14.30
CA PHE A 32 -12.55 5.37 -13.10
C PHE A 32 -13.59 4.27 -12.98
N GLU A 33 -14.81 4.44 -13.52
CA GLU A 33 -15.82 3.38 -13.50
C GLU A 33 -15.33 2.12 -14.23
N ARG A 34 -14.66 2.31 -15.37
CA ARG A 34 -14.07 1.21 -16.15
C ARG A 34 -12.89 0.57 -15.44
N VAL A 35 -12.11 1.34 -14.70
CA VAL A 35 -11.00 0.82 -13.89
C VAL A 35 -11.56 -0.02 -12.75
N LEU A 36 -12.51 0.53 -11.99
CA LEU A 36 -13.16 -0.13 -10.85
C LEU A 36 -13.82 -1.45 -11.25
N ALA A 37 -14.47 -1.50 -12.42
CA ALA A 37 -15.09 -2.72 -12.94
C ALA A 37 -14.11 -3.85 -13.25
N ARG A 38 -12.80 -3.58 -13.32
CA ARG A 38 -11.73 -4.55 -13.62
C ARG A 38 -10.83 -4.85 -12.43
N VAL A 39 -11.03 -4.18 -11.29
CA VAL A 39 -10.23 -4.45 -10.10
C VAL A 39 -10.71 -5.75 -9.46
N GLU A 40 -9.80 -6.72 -9.39
CA GLU A 40 -10.03 -7.99 -8.70
C GLU A 40 -9.18 -8.03 -7.42
N PRO A 41 -9.79 -8.33 -6.26
CA PRO A 41 -9.04 -8.61 -5.06
C PRO A 41 -8.12 -9.82 -5.25
N THR A 42 -6.94 -9.79 -4.63
CA THR A 42 -6.09 -10.97 -4.55
C THR A 42 -6.85 -12.13 -3.92
N LEU A 43 -6.63 -13.34 -4.42
CA LEU A 43 -7.21 -14.56 -3.84
C LEU A 43 -6.97 -14.59 -2.33
N GLY A 44 -8.02 -14.90 -1.57
CA GLY A 44 -7.93 -14.99 -0.11
C GLY A 44 -7.95 -13.64 0.62
N ALA A 45 -8.11 -12.50 -0.06
CA ALA A 45 -8.10 -11.18 0.58
C ALA A 45 -9.18 -11.05 1.66
N SER A 46 -10.42 -11.39 1.34
CA SER A 46 -11.54 -11.29 2.27
C SER A 46 -11.38 -12.25 3.45
N GLU A 47 -10.91 -13.47 3.20
CA GLU A 47 -10.64 -14.47 4.24
C GLU A 47 -9.48 -14.05 5.15
N PHE A 48 -8.44 -13.44 4.58
CA PHE A 48 -7.33 -12.88 5.34
C PHE A 48 -7.82 -11.76 6.27
N ILE A 49 -8.60 -10.81 5.74
CA ILE A 49 -9.15 -9.70 6.51
C ILE A 49 -10.06 -10.21 7.64
N ALA A 50 -10.98 -11.12 7.32
CA ALA A 50 -11.85 -11.74 8.31
C ALA A 50 -11.04 -12.46 9.40
N GLY A 51 -10.00 -13.21 9.03
CA GLY A 51 -9.13 -13.89 9.99
C GLY A 51 -8.34 -12.93 10.89
N VAL A 52 -7.96 -11.76 10.40
CA VAL A 52 -7.36 -10.69 11.24
C VAL A 52 -8.40 -10.16 12.23
N HIS A 53 -9.62 -9.87 11.77
CA HIS A 53 -10.70 -9.37 12.64
C HIS A 53 -11.12 -10.37 13.70
N GLU A 54 -11.20 -11.67 13.38
CA GLU A 54 -11.47 -12.75 14.33
C GLU A 54 -10.46 -12.80 15.49
N ARG A 55 -9.23 -12.32 15.25
CA ARG A 55 -8.15 -12.22 16.25
C ARG A 55 -8.08 -10.84 16.91
N GLY A 56 -9.09 -9.99 16.71
CA GLY A 56 -9.16 -8.64 17.25
C GLY A 56 -8.17 -7.65 16.62
N GLY A 57 -7.60 -7.99 15.46
CA GLY A 57 -6.69 -7.13 14.72
C GLY A 57 -7.40 -6.07 13.87
N VAL A 58 -6.61 -5.17 13.30
CA VAL A 58 -7.04 -4.10 12.39
C VAL A 58 -6.29 -4.23 11.08
N VAL A 59 -6.98 -4.12 9.95
CA VAL A 59 -6.37 -4.16 8.62
C VAL A 59 -6.25 -2.77 8.04
N GLY A 60 -5.02 -2.42 7.66
CA GLY A 60 -4.70 -1.16 6.98
C GLY A 60 -4.10 -1.39 5.59
N VAL A 61 -4.42 -0.53 4.62
CA VAL A 61 -3.79 -0.52 3.29
C VAL A 61 -3.06 0.80 3.06
N VAL A 62 -1.73 0.75 2.85
CA VAL A 62 -0.94 1.93 2.47
C VAL A 62 -0.39 1.76 1.05
N SER A 63 -0.92 2.54 0.12
CA SER A 63 -0.73 2.33 -1.31
C SER A 63 -0.04 3.52 -1.98
N GLY A 64 0.85 3.22 -2.93
CA GLY A 64 1.36 4.21 -3.89
C GLY A 64 0.39 4.45 -5.05
N GLY A 65 -0.76 3.78 -5.06
CA GLY A 65 -1.87 4.00 -5.98
C GLY A 65 -2.71 5.20 -5.57
N PHE A 66 -4.01 5.16 -5.88
CA PHE A 66 -4.87 6.33 -5.87
C PHE A 66 -6.17 6.11 -5.08
N HIS A 67 -6.60 7.14 -4.36
CA HIS A 67 -7.83 7.15 -3.58
C HIS A 67 -9.08 6.92 -4.44
N GLU A 68 -9.08 7.39 -5.69
CA GLU A 68 -10.16 7.24 -6.66
C GLU A 68 -10.54 5.76 -6.87
N VAL A 69 -9.58 4.85 -6.70
CA VAL A 69 -9.82 3.39 -6.71
C VAL A 69 -10.00 2.86 -5.29
N LEU A 70 -9.07 3.20 -4.39
CA LEU A 70 -8.98 2.55 -3.09
C LEU A 70 -10.17 2.86 -2.18
N ASP A 71 -10.75 4.06 -2.27
CA ASP A 71 -11.93 4.47 -1.51
C ASP A 71 -13.17 3.61 -1.83
N HIS A 72 -13.19 2.96 -3.00
CA HIS A 72 -14.27 2.04 -3.40
C HIS A 72 -13.98 0.58 -3.04
N VAL A 73 -12.72 0.16 -3.16
CA VAL A 73 -12.32 -1.26 -3.02
C VAL A 73 -12.13 -1.63 -1.55
N ALA A 74 -11.44 -0.79 -0.77
CA ALA A 74 -11.06 -1.10 0.59
C ALA A 74 -12.27 -1.36 1.52
N PRO A 75 -13.32 -0.52 1.56
CA PRO A 75 -14.48 -0.77 2.44
C PRO A 75 -15.22 -2.07 2.10
N ARG A 76 -15.32 -2.40 0.80
CA ARG A 76 -16.04 -3.60 0.33
C ARG A 76 -15.36 -4.90 0.77
N LEU A 77 -14.05 -4.86 1.01
CA LEU A 77 -13.26 -5.97 1.50
C LEU A 77 -13.20 -6.03 3.04
N GLY A 78 -13.75 -5.02 3.74
CA GLY A 78 -13.65 -4.92 5.19
C GLY A 78 -12.34 -4.32 5.69
N VAL A 79 -11.60 -3.58 4.86
CA VAL A 79 -10.40 -2.86 5.31
C VAL A 79 -10.81 -1.71 6.24
N ASP A 80 -10.15 -1.58 7.39
CA ASP A 80 -10.50 -0.60 8.42
C ASP A 80 -9.91 0.79 8.14
N ARG A 81 -8.73 0.83 7.52
CA ARG A 81 -7.98 2.07 7.26
C ARG A 81 -7.26 2.00 5.92
N TRP A 82 -7.23 3.08 5.16
CA TRP A 82 -6.43 3.14 3.95
C TRP A 82 -5.86 4.53 3.69
N ARG A 83 -4.70 4.57 3.05
CA ARG A 83 -4.03 5.80 2.60
C ARG A 83 -3.44 5.56 1.23
N ALA A 84 -3.66 6.50 0.32
CA ALA A 84 -3.15 6.48 -1.04
C ALA A 84 -2.79 7.89 -1.49
N ASN A 85 -2.24 8.03 -2.70
CA ASN A 85 -2.16 9.34 -3.35
C ASN A 85 -3.56 9.79 -3.80
N ARG A 86 -3.77 11.09 -3.98
CA ARG A 86 -5.02 11.62 -4.52
C ARG A 86 -4.74 12.38 -5.81
N LEU A 87 -5.53 12.15 -6.85
CA LEU A 87 -5.36 12.83 -8.13
C LEU A 87 -6.13 14.15 -8.10
N ALA A 88 -5.47 15.24 -8.50
CA ALA A 88 -6.13 16.52 -8.59
C ALA A 88 -7.01 16.58 -9.85
N ALA A 89 -8.24 17.06 -9.71
CA ALA A 89 -9.18 17.26 -10.80
C ALA A 89 -9.27 18.73 -11.23
N SER A 90 -9.62 18.96 -12.49
CA SER A 90 -10.05 20.24 -13.06
C SER A 90 -11.37 19.98 -13.78
N ASP A 91 -12.46 20.50 -13.21
CA ASP A 91 -13.83 20.19 -13.64
C ASP A 91 -14.06 18.67 -13.68
N ASP A 92 -14.55 18.14 -14.81
CA ASP A 92 -14.85 16.70 -15.00
C ASP A 92 -13.64 15.90 -15.51
N THR A 93 -12.42 16.45 -15.46
CA THR A 93 -11.20 15.80 -15.96
C THR A 93 -10.04 15.84 -14.96
N LEU A 94 -9.07 14.93 -15.12
CA LEU A 94 -7.85 14.94 -14.34
C LEU A 94 -6.92 16.10 -14.73
N SER A 95 -6.39 16.82 -13.75
CA SER A 95 -5.45 17.94 -13.95
C SER A 95 -4.03 17.51 -14.32
N GLY A 96 -3.71 16.22 -14.15
CA GLY A 96 -2.36 15.70 -14.31
C GLY A 96 -1.42 15.97 -13.12
N THR A 97 -1.95 16.27 -11.95
CA THR A 97 -1.16 16.46 -10.72
C THR A 97 -1.67 15.60 -9.56
N VAL A 98 -0.84 15.43 -8.53
CA VAL A 98 -1.17 14.71 -7.28
C VAL A 98 -1.40 15.74 -6.19
N GLU A 99 -2.47 15.59 -5.42
CA GLU A 99 -2.78 16.42 -4.25
C GLU A 99 -1.96 16.00 -3.04
N GLY A 100 -1.52 16.98 -2.25
CA GLY A 100 -0.88 16.75 -0.96
C GLY A 100 0.49 16.05 -1.06
N GLU A 101 0.84 15.36 0.02
CA GLU A 101 2.09 14.60 0.11
C GLU A 101 1.96 13.24 -0.60
N ILE A 102 3.01 12.87 -1.32
CA ILE A 102 3.07 11.58 -2.03
C ILE A 102 3.35 10.47 -1.02
N VAL A 103 2.57 9.39 -1.10
CA VAL A 103 2.79 8.15 -0.36
C VAL A 103 3.94 7.37 -0.98
N ASP A 104 5.16 7.76 -0.64
CA ASP A 104 6.40 7.07 -1.00
C ASP A 104 6.81 6.03 0.07
N ALA A 105 8.02 5.47 -0.02
CA ALA A 105 8.47 4.43 0.90
C ALA A 105 8.56 4.91 2.37
N GLU A 106 8.99 6.16 2.60
CA GLU A 106 9.00 6.74 3.95
C GLU A 106 7.58 7.08 4.38
N GLY A 107 6.74 7.60 3.48
CA GLY A 107 5.32 7.83 3.73
C GLY A 107 4.61 6.55 4.18
N LYS A 108 4.91 5.40 3.56
CA LYS A 108 4.38 4.09 4.00
C LYS A 108 4.84 3.71 5.41
N ALA A 109 6.13 3.85 5.70
CA ALA A 109 6.67 3.55 7.02
C ALA A 109 6.12 4.50 8.10
N ALA A 110 6.02 5.79 7.81
CA ALA A 110 5.44 6.81 8.68
C ALA A 110 3.95 6.51 8.97
N THR A 111 3.20 6.10 7.95
CA THR A 111 1.79 5.72 8.10
C THR A 111 1.62 4.53 9.03
N LEU A 112 2.47 3.49 8.91
CA LEU A 112 2.45 2.35 9.83
C LEU A 112 2.69 2.81 11.28
N ARG A 113 3.69 3.66 11.51
CA ARG A 113 4.00 4.20 12.85
C ARG A 113 2.84 5.02 13.41
N GLU A 114 2.26 5.89 12.60
CA GLU A 114 1.12 6.72 12.96
C GLU A 114 -0.08 5.86 13.36
N TRP A 115 -0.45 4.88 12.53
CA TRP A 115 -1.60 4.02 12.80
C TRP A 115 -1.38 3.13 14.01
N ALA A 116 -0.21 2.50 14.15
CA ALA A 116 0.15 1.72 15.32
C ALA A 116 0.06 2.58 16.61
N GLY A 117 0.62 3.78 16.58
CA GLY A 117 0.53 4.73 17.69
C GLY A 117 -0.91 5.13 18.02
N SER A 118 -1.75 5.40 17.01
CA SER A 118 -3.16 5.74 17.20
C SER A 118 -3.99 4.59 17.79
N LEU A 119 -3.54 3.34 17.60
CA LEU A 119 -4.17 2.14 18.12
C LEU A 119 -3.55 1.68 19.45
N GLY A 120 -2.54 2.39 19.98
CA GLY A 120 -1.82 2.00 21.19
C GLY A 120 -0.99 0.73 21.05
N LEU A 121 -0.60 0.37 19.82
CA LEU A 121 0.16 -0.84 19.51
C LEU A 121 1.65 -0.52 19.42
N ALA A 122 2.49 -1.41 19.97
CA ALA A 122 3.92 -1.37 19.69
C ALA A 122 4.18 -1.82 18.24
N LEU A 123 5.20 -1.27 17.58
CA LEU A 123 5.57 -1.71 16.21
C LEU A 123 5.86 -3.21 16.13
N ALA A 124 6.41 -3.81 17.19
CA ALA A 124 6.63 -5.26 17.30
C ALA A 124 5.34 -6.10 17.18
N GLN A 125 4.16 -5.49 17.37
CA GLN A 125 2.84 -6.13 17.22
C GLN A 125 2.22 -5.89 15.84
N THR A 126 2.99 -5.36 14.87
CA THR A 126 2.50 -5.07 13.52
C THR A 126 3.09 -6.02 12.50
N ILE A 127 2.29 -6.36 11.48
CA ILE A 127 2.70 -7.13 10.32
C ILE A 127 2.53 -6.24 9.10
N ALA A 128 3.57 -6.13 8.26
CA ALA A 128 3.53 -5.40 7.00
C ALA A 128 3.75 -6.37 5.84
N VAL A 129 2.82 -6.37 4.89
CA VAL A 129 2.85 -7.22 3.69
C VAL A 129 3.13 -6.33 2.48
N GLY A 130 4.08 -6.72 1.63
CA GLY A 130 4.42 -5.96 0.42
C GLY A 130 5.11 -6.80 -0.65
N ASP A 131 5.12 -6.30 -1.88
CA ASP A 131 5.69 -6.98 -3.05
C ASP A 131 6.79 -6.16 -3.74
N GLY A 132 6.81 -4.85 -3.48
CA GLY A 132 7.63 -3.85 -4.16
C GLY A 132 8.75 -3.27 -3.30
N ALA A 133 9.76 -2.70 -3.96
CA ALA A 133 10.86 -2.02 -3.28
C ALA A 133 10.40 -0.79 -2.47
N ASN A 134 9.26 -0.20 -2.84
CA ASN A 134 8.63 0.89 -2.09
C ASN A 134 8.00 0.44 -0.76
N ASP A 135 7.82 -0.87 -0.54
CA ASP A 135 7.29 -1.40 0.73
C ASP A 135 8.39 -1.71 1.75
N LEU A 136 9.64 -1.82 1.29
CA LEU A 136 10.77 -2.28 2.11
C LEU A 136 10.94 -1.50 3.41
N ARG A 137 10.73 -0.17 3.41
CA ARG A 137 10.84 0.63 4.64
C ARG A 137 9.70 0.37 5.62
N MET A 138 8.48 0.19 5.11
CA MET A 138 7.32 -0.19 5.94
C MET A 138 7.51 -1.59 6.52
N MET A 139 7.95 -2.55 5.69
CA MET A 139 8.25 -3.91 6.10
C MET A 139 9.35 -3.97 7.16
N ALA A 140 10.43 -3.21 7.00
CA ALA A 140 11.51 -3.12 7.99
C ALA A 140 11.10 -2.40 9.29
N THR A 141 10.04 -1.59 9.26
CA THR A 141 9.51 -0.89 10.43
C THR A 141 8.56 -1.77 11.24
N ALA A 142 7.88 -2.73 10.59
CA ALA A 142 6.96 -3.64 11.25
C ALA A 142 7.68 -4.65 12.14
N GLY A 143 6.95 -5.28 13.05
CA GLY A 143 7.45 -6.42 13.84
C GLY A 143 7.72 -7.64 12.96
N LEU A 144 6.91 -7.80 11.90
CA LEU A 144 7.09 -8.83 10.88
C LEU A 144 6.85 -8.25 9.48
N GLY A 145 7.88 -8.25 8.64
CA GLY A 145 7.79 -7.93 7.22
C GLY A 145 7.61 -9.20 6.36
N VAL A 146 6.50 -9.27 5.61
CA VAL A 146 6.15 -10.38 4.72
C VAL A 146 6.26 -9.94 3.27
N ALA A 147 7.17 -10.57 2.52
CA ALA A 147 7.24 -10.45 1.07
C ALA A 147 6.20 -11.36 0.43
N PHE A 148 5.17 -10.80 -0.21
CA PHE A 148 4.09 -11.55 -0.87
C PHE A 148 4.21 -11.46 -2.38
N ASN A 149 4.41 -12.60 -3.06
CA ASN A 149 4.66 -12.68 -4.51
C ASN A 149 5.66 -11.61 -5.00
N ALA A 150 6.71 -11.38 -4.20
CA ALA A 150 7.53 -10.19 -4.29
C ALA A 150 8.70 -10.32 -5.27
N LYS A 151 9.22 -9.19 -5.74
CA LYS A 151 10.42 -9.14 -6.58
C LYS A 151 11.68 -9.61 -5.80
N PRO A 152 12.74 -10.11 -6.46
CA PRO A 152 13.93 -10.65 -5.79
C PRO A 152 14.52 -9.73 -4.70
N ALA A 153 14.70 -8.44 -5.02
CA ALA A 153 15.24 -7.45 -4.08
C ALA A 153 14.40 -7.27 -2.80
N VAL A 154 13.10 -7.58 -2.85
CA VAL A 154 12.19 -7.52 -1.70
C VAL A 154 12.29 -8.79 -0.88
N ARG A 155 12.32 -9.95 -1.55
CA ARG A 155 12.46 -11.26 -0.92
C ARG A 155 13.73 -11.37 -0.09
N GLU A 156 14.84 -10.82 -0.57
CA GLU A 156 16.14 -10.82 0.12
C GLU A 156 16.15 -10.04 1.43
N ARG A 157 15.15 -9.17 1.66
CA ARG A 157 15.11 -8.24 2.80
C ARG A 157 13.92 -8.46 3.73
N ALA A 158 12.98 -9.32 3.35
CA ALA A 158 11.81 -9.63 4.17
C ALA A 158 12.13 -10.69 5.23
N ASN A 159 11.37 -10.71 6.32
CA ASN A 159 11.50 -11.75 7.35
C ASN A 159 10.91 -13.08 6.87
N VAL A 160 9.80 -13.01 6.11
CA VAL A 160 9.09 -14.16 5.56
C VAL A 160 8.79 -13.89 4.09
N VAL A 161 8.86 -14.93 3.26
CA VAL A 161 8.50 -14.89 1.84
C VAL A 161 7.33 -15.85 1.62
N VAL A 162 6.26 -15.35 1.00
CA VAL A 162 5.08 -16.10 0.58
C VAL A 162 5.00 -16.05 -0.94
N ASP A 163 5.21 -17.20 -1.59
CA ASP A 163 5.21 -17.32 -3.05
C ASP A 163 3.82 -17.53 -3.68
N PRO A 164 2.94 -18.37 -3.11
CA PRO A 164 1.60 -18.51 -3.66
C PRO A 164 0.86 -17.19 -3.64
N VAL A 165 0.14 -16.87 -4.73
CA VAL A 165 -0.69 -15.67 -4.83
C VAL A 165 -2.02 -15.91 -4.12
N ASP A 166 -1.94 -16.12 -2.80
CA ASP A 166 -3.07 -16.39 -1.92
C ASP A 166 -2.80 -15.80 -0.52
N LEU A 167 -3.59 -14.79 -0.13
CA LEU A 167 -3.40 -14.10 1.15
C LEU A 167 -3.73 -14.98 2.37
N ARG A 168 -4.43 -16.11 2.17
CA ARG A 168 -4.68 -17.07 3.25
C ARG A 168 -3.40 -17.70 3.78
N GLU A 169 -2.34 -17.74 2.99
CA GLU A 169 -1.02 -18.23 3.41
C GLU A 169 -0.40 -17.39 4.54
N ILE A 170 -0.90 -16.18 4.77
CA ILE A 170 -0.45 -15.29 5.86
C ILE A 170 -1.21 -15.56 7.17
N LEU A 171 -2.40 -16.17 7.12
CA LEU A 171 -3.21 -16.47 8.31
C LEU A 171 -2.46 -17.26 9.40
N PRO A 172 -1.64 -18.27 9.08
CA PRO A 172 -0.86 -19.01 10.08
C PRO A 172 0.20 -18.17 10.80
N LEU A 173 0.59 -17.02 10.23
CA LEU A 173 1.57 -16.09 10.81
C LEU A 173 0.92 -15.12 11.81
N LEU A 174 -0.41 -15.03 11.81
CA LEU A 174 -1.12 -14.15 12.74
C LEU A 174 -0.96 -14.68 14.18
N PRO A 175 -0.78 -13.78 15.18
CA PRO A 175 -0.75 -14.18 16.57
C PRO A 175 -2.07 -14.86 16.96
N ARG A 176 -1.99 -15.80 17.90
CA ARG A 176 -3.15 -16.50 18.47
C ARG A 176 -3.87 -15.66 19.50
#